data_AF-A0A1V4IQ26-F1
#
_entry.id   AF-A0A1V4IQ26-F1
#
_cell.length_a   1.000
_cell.length_b   1.000
_cell.length_c   1.000
_cell.angle_alpha   90.00
_cell.angle_beta   90.00
_cell.angle_gamma   90.00
#
_symmetry.space_group_name_H-M   'P 1'
#
loop_
_entity.id
_entity.type
_entity.pdbx_description
1 polymer ?
#
loop_
_entity_poly.entity_id
_entity_poly.type
_entity_poly.pdbx_seq_one_letter_code
_entity_poly.pdbx_strand_id
1 'polypeptide(L)'
;MYLTLPQEINRKQVKYTGEGPKRGLASIDEKKRIKLELNDMGNDEVIGAQVSFPPDWVNASKTINMTKSDYDEMVKKQRMEGIAAVAATILGVTAITSGAIYVSGKKRRKAIGEYRSQYMFYSDKYYSQLPSDLPPELVAQLLNRSIDINELMASILNLENKGAISFLESGFFDRDYNNLCFVINPDSPHHKLLRSESYLVEWLREYADQNVVYLSFIKRNASKAHFSNKFTVWKGIVKSEAERLDFYTSVMGKKILTNEYEDERIKWNAFKAYLRDSGQQEVMQLKEKGLWDKILPYAMVLDVASGVIKHIEQYSDDSRFNDSSSIFMNYWFLNYYTGMYYGDIHRGYTTYTNHVNSSSSGNFSGGGGGGFGGGGGSSAF
;
A
#
# COMPACT_ATOMS: atom_id res chain seq x y z
N MET A 1 -20.87 4.95 61.03
CA MET A 1 -21.20 6.15 60.21
C MET A 1 -22.18 7.03 60.98
N TYR A 2 -22.07 8.36 60.88
CA TYR A 2 -23.05 9.28 61.46
C TYR A 2 -23.72 10.08 60.35
N LEU A 3 -25.06 10.15 60.38
CA LEU A 3 -25.82 10.96 59.44
C LEU A 3 -26.58 12.03 60.23
N THR A 4 -26.40 13.29 59.82
CA THR A 4 -27.02 14.46 60.45
C THR A 4 -28.05 15.04 59.49
N LEU A 5 -29.27 15.24 59.96
CA LEU A 5 -30.35 15.83 59.19
C LEU A 5 -30.49 17.33 59.53
N PRO A 6 -31.04 18.16 58.62
CA PRO A 6 -31.14 19.61 58.81
C PRO A 6 -32.09 20.06 59.93
N GLN A 7 -32.91 19.14 60.48
CA GLN A 7 -33.86 19.39 61.56
C GLN A 7 -33.76 18.28 62.63
N GLU A 8 -34.25 18.55 63.84
CA GLU A 8 -34.20 17.58 64.94
C GLU A 8 -35.01 16.31 64.63
N ILE A 9 -34.42 15.15 64.93
CA ILE A 9 -35.01 13.84 64.60
C ILE A 9 -36.15 13.49 65.57
N ASN A 10 -37.39 13.50 65.07
CA ASN A 10 -38.56 12.97 65.76
C ASN A 10 -38.87 11.54 65.26
N ARG A 11 -38.89 10.55 66.17
CA ARG A 11 -39.13 9.12 65.86
C ARG A 11 -40.47 8.83 65.16
N LYS A 12 -41.45 9.75 65.22
CA LYS A 12 -42.73 9.60 64.50
C LYS A 12 -42.66 10.02 63.03
N GLN A 13 -41.68 10.85 62.65
CA GLN A 13 -41.60 11.49 61.34
C GLN A 13 -40.41 11.05 60.50
N VAL A 14 -39.37 10.51 61.14
CA VAL A 14 -38.15 10.03 60.47
C VAL A 14 -38.06 8.52 60.61
N LYS A 15 -38.01 7.81 59.48
CA LYS A 15 -37.70 6.37 59.44
C LYS A 15 -36.28 6.19 58.92
N TYR A 16 -35.50 5.36 59.58
CA TYR A 16 -34.13 5.08 59.18
C TYR A 16 -33.85 3.59 59.29
N THR A 17 -33.14 3.06 58.29
CA THR A 17 -32.69 1.66 58.24
C THR A 17 -31.25 1.63 57.75
N GLY A 18 -30.48 0.69 58.28
CA GLY A 18 -29.18 0.32 57.72
C GLY A 18 -29.34 -0.77 56.68
N GLU A 19 -28.61 -0.68 55.58
CA GLU A 19 -28.35 -1.80 54.68
C GLU A 19 -26.89 -2.24 54.90
N GLY A 20 -26.69 -3.53 55.17
CA GLY A 20 -25.40 -4.11 55.54
C GLY A 20 -25.57 -5.52 56.16
N PRO A 21 -24.49 -6.14 56.66
CA PRO A 21 -24.54 -7.52 57.19
C PRO A 21 -25.57 -7.65 58.31
N LYS A 22 -26.10 -8.86 58.52
CA LYS A 22 -27.20 -9.24 59.43
C LYS A 22 -27.08 -8.76 60.90
N ARG A 23 -26.01 -8.06 61.27
CA ARG A 23 -25.64 -7.63 62.62
C ARG A 23 -25.39 -6.12 62.76
N GLY A 24 -25.66 -5.32 61.73
CA GLY A 24 -25.61 -3.85 61.83
C GLY A 24 -26.76 -3.27 62.66
N LEU A 25 -26.47 -2.33 63.55
CA LEU A 25 -27.47 -1.65 64.39
C LEU A 25 -27.57 -0.17 64.00
N ALA A 26 -28.79 0.28 63.73
CA ALA A 26 -29.10 1.69 63.52
C ALA A 26 -29.77 2.25 64.79
N SER A 27 -29.18 3.28 65.38
CA SER A 27 -29.69 3.93 66.59
C SER A 27 -29.61 5.44 66.50
N ILE A 28 -30.27 6.13 67.43
CA ILE A 28 -30.12 7.59 67.59
C ILE A 28 -29.17 7.81 68.76
N ASP A 29 -28.10 8.58 68.53
CA ASP A 29 -27.15 8.95 69.57
C ASP A 29 -27.67 10.08 70.49
N GLU A 30 -26.96 10.37 71.58
CA GLU A 30 -27.32 11.42 72.54
C GLU A 30 -27.40 12.83 71.91
N LYS A 31 -26.78 13.02 70.74
CA LYS A 31 -26.79 14.26 69.96
C LYS A 31 -27.89 14.28 68.88
N LYS A 32 -28.87 13.38 68.96
CA LYS A 32 -29.98 13.23 68.01
C LYS A 32 -29.52 12.98 66.56
N ARG A 33 -28.40 12.30 66.34
CA ARG A 33 -27.92 11.89 65.01
C ARG A 33 -28.17 10.41 64.79
N ILE A 34 -28.33 10.01 63.54
CA ILE A 34 -28.44 8.58 63.19
C ILE A 34 -27.03 7.99 63.25
N LYS A 35 -26.81 7.04 64.16
CA LYS A 35 -25.59 6.26 64.28
C LYS A 35 -25.81 4.90 63.66
N LEU A 36 -24.98 4.58 62.67
CA LEU A 36 -24.91 3.27 62.06
C LEU A 36 -23.65 2.55 62.58
N GLU A 37 -23.84 1.49 63.35
CA GLU A 37 -22.77 0.60 63.83
C GLU A 37 -22.73 -0.65 62.96
N LEU A 38 -21.55 -0.94 62.41
CA LEU A 38 -21.30 -2.06 61.52
C LEU A 38 -20.12 -2.83 62.08
N ASN A 39 -20.34 -4.09 62.43
CA ASN A 39 -19.31 -4.99 62.95
C ASN A 39 -19.07 -6.10 61.91
N ASP A 40 -17.81 -6.46 61.68
CA ASP A 40 -17.41 -7.66 60.92
C ASP A 40 -17.78 -7.64 59.42
N MET A 41 -17.37 -6.57 58.70
CA MET A 41 -17.63 -6.36 57.26
C MET A 41 -16.70 -7.17 56.36
N GLY A 42 -17.22 -7.80 55.31
CA GLY A 42 -16.45 -8.44 54.24
C GLY A 42 -15.99 -7.47 53.13
N ASN A 43 -15.03 -7.88 52.28
CA ASN A 43 -14.41 -7.03 51.26
C ASN A 43 -15.35 -6.53 50.13
N ASP A 44 -16.51 -7.15 49.93
CA ASP A 44 -17.45 -6.83 48.84
C ASP A 44 -18.89 -6.54 49.33
N GLU A 45 -19.07 -6.25 50.61
CA GLU A 45 -20.40 -5.96 51.16
C GLU A 45 -20.76 -4.46 51.00
N VAL A 46 -21.93 -4.22 50.42
CA VAL A 46 -22.47 -2.86 50.27
C VAL A 46 -22.99 -2.37 51.60
N ILE A 47 -22.51 -1.20 52.02
CA ILE A 47 -23.02 -0.46 53.17
C ILE A 47 -23.93 0.64 52.65
N GLY A 48 -25.16 0.66 53.14
CA GLY A 48 -26.14 1.70 52.86
C GLY A 48 -26.84 2.19 54.11
N ALA A 49 -27.40 3.39 54.04
CA ALA A 49 -28.37 3.85 55.02
C ALA A 49 -29.53 4.48 54.23
N GLN A 50 -30.74 3.99 54.47
CA GLN A 50 -31.94 4.61 53.93
C GLN A 50 -32.56 5.47 55.02
N VAL A 51 -32.74 6.75 54.74
CA VAL A 51 -33.38 7.70 55.67
C VAL A 51 -34.54 8.37 54.96
N SER A 52 -35.74 8.19 55.49
CA SER A 52 -36.96 8.86 55.04
C SER A 52 -37.28 9.99 56.01
N PHE A 53 -37.40 11.21 55.48
CA PHE A 53 -37.71 12.42 56.24
C PHE A 53 -38.79 13.24 55.51
N PRO A 54 -39.46 14.18 56.18
CA PRO A 54 -40.49 15.02 55.56
C PRO A 54 -39.92 15.88 54.41
N PRO A 55 -40.66 16.04 53.30
CA PRO A 55 -40.19 16.81 52.15
C PRO A 55 -39.88 18.29 52.47
N ASP A 56 -40.55 18.86 53.47
CA ASP A 56 -40.36 20.24 53.96
C ASP A 56 -38.97 20.51 54.57
N TRP A 57 -38.10 19.50 54.64
CA TRP A 57 -36.72 19.63 55.10
C TRP A 57 -35.75 19.99 53.97
N VAL A 58 -36.19 19.92 52.71
CA VAL A 58 -35.38 20.21 51.51
C VAL A 58 -35.93 21.42 50.75
N ASN A 59 -36.08 22.54 51.45
CA ASN A 59 -36.69 23.76 50.94
C ASN A 59 -35.89 24.50 49.86
N ALA A 60 -34.63 24.11 49.63
CA ALA A 60 -33.76 24.68 48.61
C ALA A 60 -33.84 23.94 47.26
N SER A 61 -34.53 22.81 47.19
CA SER A 61 -34.66 22.02 45.96
C SER A 61 -35.92 22.39 45.19
N LYS A 62 -35.83 22.41 43.86
CA LYS A 62 -37.04 22.49 43.02
C LYS A 62 -37.75 21.14 43.09
N THR A 63 -38.98 21.13 43.61
CA THR A 63 -39.86 19.97 43.54
C THR A 63 -40.19 19.70 42.08
N ILE A 64 -39.79 18.53 41.57
CA ILE A 64 -40.22 18.04 40.27
C ILE A 64 -41.44 17.16 40.55
N ASN A 65 -42.64 17.63 40.18
CA ASN A 65 -43.89 16.87 40.31
C ASN A 65 -44.01 15.79 39.23
N MET A 66 -43.06 14.85 39.20
CA MET A 66 -43.02 13.74 38.26
C MET A 66 -42.58 12.47 38.97
N THR A 67 -43.02 11.30 38.51
CA THR A 67 -42.49 10.05 39.03
C THR A 67 -41.04 9.87 38.55
N LYS A 68 -40.24 9.07 39.28
CA LYS A 68 -38.85 8.77 38.87
C LYS A 68 -38.77 8.18 37.46
N SER A 69 -39.75 7.35 37.09
CA SER A 69 -39.87 6.78 35.73
C SER A 69 -40.03 7.87 34.68
N ASP A 70 -40.93 8.83 34.92
CA ASP A 70 -41.19 9.93 33.97
C ASP A 70 -39.99 10.87 33.83
N TYR A 71 -39.25 11.09 34.92
CA TYR A 71 -38.02 11.87 34.90
C TYR A 71 -36.92 11.18 34.08
N ASP A 72 -36.69 9.88 34.32
CA ASP A 72 -35.69 9.10 33.58
C ASP A 72 -36.03 9.02 32.08
N GLU A 73 -37.32 8.91 31.73
CA GLU A 73 -37.80 8.96 30.35
C GLU A 73 -37.56 10.34 29.70
N MET A 74 -37.84 11.43 30.42
CA MET A 74 -37.58 12.80 29.95
C MET A 74 -36.09 13.02 29.68
N VAL A 75 -35.22 12.62 30.60
CA VAL A 75 -33.76 12.74 30.44
C VAL A 75 -33.26 11.90 29.25
N LYS A 76 -33.77 10.68 29.08
CA LYS A 76 -33.44 9.82 27.93
C LYS A 76 -33.89 10.45 26.61
N LYS A 77 -35.09 11.03 26.57
CA LYS A 77 -35.63 11.71 25.37
C LYS A 77 -34.79 12.92 25.00
N GLN A 78 -34.45 13.79 25.96
CA GLN A 78 -33.58 14.95 25.72
C GLN A 78 -32.19 14.52 25.21
N ARG A 79 -31.62 13.46 25.79
CA ARG A 79 -30.35 12.90 25.32
C ARG A 79 -30.46 12.37 23.88
N MET A 80 -31.53 11.66 23.54
CA MET A 80 -31.76 11.13 22.19
C MET A 80 -32.01 12.24 21.16
N GLU A 81 -32.75 13.29 21.51
CA GLU A 81 -32.95 14.48 20.66
C GLU A 81 -31.64 15.21 20.40
N GLY A 82 -30.80 15.38 21.43
CA GLY A 82 -29.45 15.95 21.28
C GLY A 82 -28.55 15.10 20.36
N ILE A 83 -28.56 13.77 20.53
CA ILE A 83 -27.83 12.84 19.65
C ILE A 83 -28.35 12.94 18.21
N ALA A 84 -29.67 12.97 18.01
CA ALA A 84 -30.30 13.07 16.70
C ALA A 84 -29.96 14.41 16.00
N ALA A 85 -29.94 15.53 16.72
CA ALA A 85 -29.58 16.83 16.18
C ALA A 85 -28.11 16.88 15.73
N VAL A 86 -27.19 16.33 16.53
CA VAL A 86 -25.78 16.22 16.16
C VAL A 86 -25.60 15.31 14.94
N ALA A 87 -26.27 14.14 14.92
CA ALA A 87 -26.23 13.21 13.80
C ALA A 87 -26.78 13.84 12.51
N ALA A 88 -27.90 14.56 12.58
CA ALA A 88 -28.48 15.27 11.44
C ALA A 88 -27.54 16.35 10.90
N THR A 89 -26.85 17.08 11.78
CA THR A 89 -25.84 18.09 11.38
C THR A 89 -24.66 17.44 10.65
N ILE A 90 -24.12 16.33 11.19
CA ILE A 90 -23.04 15.57 10.55
C ILE A 90 -23.50 15.03 9.19
N LEU A 91 -24.72 14.48 9.09
CA LEU A 91 -25.29 13.99 7.84
C LEU A 91 -25.48 15.12 6.82
N GLY A 92 -25.94 16.30 7.24
CA GLY A 92 -26.05 17.46 6.38
C GLY A 92 -24.70 17.92 5.81
N VAL A 93 -23.69 18.06 6.67
CA VAL A 93 -22.33 18.47 6.25
C VAL A 93 -21.68 17.41 5.35
N THR A 94 -21.81 16.13 5.67
CA THR A 94 -21.29 15.04 4.83
C THR A 94 -21.99 14.95 3.48
N ALA A 95 -23.30 15.20 3.41
CA ALA A 95 -24.04 15.24 2.14
C ALA A 95 -23.60 16.42 1.26
N ILE A 96 -23.46 17.62 1.83
CA ILE A 96 -23.00 18.82 1.11
C ILE A 96 -21.58 18.62 0.56
N THR A 97 -20.66 18.16 1.41
CA THR A 97 -19.27 17.91 1.01
C THR A 97 -19.16 16.82 -0.05
N SER A 98 -19.91 15.71 0.10
CA SER A 98 -19.97 14.63 -0.90
C SER A 98 -20.54 15.12 -2.23
N GLY A 99 -21.60 15.95 -2.19
CA GLY A 99 -22.17 16.59 -3.38
C GLY A 99 -21.17 17.48 -4.11
N ALA A 100 -20.40 18.29 -3.38
CA ALA A 100 -19.34 19.14 -3.96
C ALA A 100 -18.22 18.31 -4.61
N ILE A 101 -17.80 17.21 -3.96
CA ILE A 101 -16.81 16.27 -4.50
C ILE A 101 -17.34 15.59 -5.77
N TYR A 102 -18.61 15.20 -5.79
CA TYR A 102 -19.25 14.59 -6.95
C TYR A 102 -19.30 15.56 -8.15
N VAL A 103 -19.76 16.80 -7.92
CA VAL A 103 -19.88 17.82 -8.99
C VAL A 103 -18.51 18.20 -9.54
N SER A 104 -17.52 18.45 -8.67
CA SER A 104 -16.14 18.73 -9.10
C SER A 104 -15.53 17.54 -9.85
N GLY A 105 -15.79 16.31 -9.40
CA GLY A 105 -15.42 15.08 -10.08
C GLY A 105 -16.01 14.98 -11.49
N LYS A 106 -17.29 15.31 -11.66
CA LYS A 106 -17.98 15.32 -12.97
C LYS A 106 -17.38 16.37 -13.91
N LYS A 107 -17.19 17.61 -13.44
CA LYS A 107 -16.54 18.69 -14.23
C LYS A 107 -15.14 18.29 -14.68
N ARG A 108 -14.35 17.72 -13.78
CA ARG A 108 -13.00 17.23 -14.07
C ARG A 108 -12.98 16.11 -15.10
N ARG A 109 -13.89 15.12 -14.99
CA ARG A 109 -14.00 14.03 -16.00
C ARG A 109 -14.31 14.60 -17.39
N LYS A 110 -15.20 15.60 -17.47
CA LYS A 110 -15.51 16.29 -18.72
C LYS A 110 -14.28 16.99 -19.32
N ALA A 111 -13.57 17.78 -18.51
CA ALA A 111 -12.36 18.49 -18.96
C ALA A 111 -11.25 17.53 -19.44
N ILE A 112 -11.07 16.40 -18.74
CA ILE A 112 -10.14 15.35 -19.19
C ILE A 112 -10.61 14.76 -20.52
N GLY A 113 -11.90 14.46 -20.68
CA GLY A 113 -12.46 13.99 -21.95
C GLY A 113 -12.24 14.96 -23.11
N GLU A 114 -12.47 16.26 -22.89
CA GLU A 114 -12.21 17.32 -23.87
C GLU A 114 -10.72 17.41 -24.23
N TYR A 115 -9.82 17.28 -23.24
CA TYR A 115 -8.38 17.21 -23.48
C TYR A 115 -7.97 15.98 -24.31
N ARG A 116 -8.53 14.80 -23.98
CA ARG A 116 -8.26 13.56 -24.73
C ARG A 116 -8.80 13.62 -26.16
N SER A 117 -9.95 14.26 -26.39
CA SER A 117 -10.55 14.33 -27.74
C SER A 117 -9.75 15.11 -28.79
N GLN A 118 -8.72 15.85 -28.37
CA GLN A 118 -7.83 16.61 -29.26
C GLN A 118 -6.76 15.73 -29.92
N TYR A 119 -6.68 14.45 -29.56
CA TYR A 119 -5.66 13.53 -30.02
C TYR A 119 -6.27 12.27 -30.62
N MET A 120 -5.65 11.75 -31.67
CA MET A 120 -6.05 10.48 -32.30
C MET A 120 -5.23 9.34 -31.70
N PHE A 121 -5.87 8.55 -30.84
CA PHE A 121 -5.24 7.42 -30.18
C PHE A 121 -5.17 6.19 -31.08
N TYR A 122 -4.14 5.38 -30.87
CA TYR A 122 -4.04 4.03 -31.37
C TYR A 122 -5.27 3.21 -30.97
N SER A 123 -5.82 2.45 -31.91
CA SER A 123 -7.10 1.75 -31.72
C SER A 123 -7.05 0.24 -31.92
N ASP A 124 -6.00 -0.29 -32.55
CA ASP A 124 -5.95 -1.72 -32.85
C ASP A 124 -5.67 -2.55 -31.60
N LYS A 125 -6.12 -3.81 -31.62
CA LYS A 125 -5.96 -4.73 -30.50
C LYS A 125 -4.49 -5.08 -30.23
N TYR A 126 -3.70 -5.21 -31.29
CA TYR A 126 -2.31 -5.66 -31.24
C TYR A 126 -1.41 -4.61 -31.84
N TYR A 127 -0.23 -4.43 -31.25
CA TYR A 127 0.86 -3.65 -31.83
C TYR A 127 2.05 -4.62 -31.88
N SER A 128 2.63 -4.90 -33.05
CA SER A 128 3.62 -5.99 -33.20
C SER A 128 5.08 -5.54 -33.11
N GLN A 129 5.31 -4.23 -33.03
CA GLN A 129 6.64 -3.62 -32.98
C GLN A 129 6.92 -3.07 -31.59
N LEU A 130 8.18 -2.81 -31.26
CA LEU A 130 8.52 -2.10 -30.02
C LEU A 130 7.94 -0.67 -30.08
N PRO A 131 7.08 -0.24 -29.14
CA PRO A 131 6.43 1.07 -29.23
C PRO A 131 7.38 2.27 -29.17
N SER A 132 8.45 2.18 -28.40
CA SER A 132 9.46 3.23 -28.24
C SER A 132 10.76 2.69 -27.66
N ASP A 133 11.80 3.55 -27.61
CA ASP A 133 13.09 3.28 -26.96
C ASP A 133 13.11 3.68 -25.48
N LEU A 134 11.95 3.93 -24.85
CA LEU A 134 11.87 4.14 -23.41
C LEU A 134 12.44 2.92 -22.69
N PRO A 135 13.29 3.08 -21.66
CA PRO A 135 13.83 1.95 -20.94
C PRO A 135 12.74 1.26 -20.10
N PRO A 136 12.90 -0.04 -19.77
CA PRO A 136 11.85 -0.85 -19.16
C PRO A 136 11.26 -0.25 -17.88
N GLU A 137 12.06 0.39 -17.03
CA GLU A 137 11.61 1.03 -15.80
C GLU A 137 10.70 2.25 -16.06
N LEU A 138 10.91 2.98 -17.15
CA LEU A 138 10.02 4.07 -17.57
C LEU A 138 8.75 3.54 -18.24
N VAL A 139 8.82 2.41 -18.95
CA VAL A 139 7.63 1.70 -19.44
C VAL A 139 6.76 1.23 -18.27
N ALA A 140 7.37 0.70 -17.20
CA ALA A 140 6.64 0.33 -15.97
C ALA A 140 5.94 1.53 -15.33
N GLN A 141 6.67 2.65 -15.21
CA GLN A 141 6.13 3.91 -14.69
C GLN A 141 4.99 4.46 -15.57
N LEU A 142 5.11 4.36 -16.89
CA LEU A 142 4.08 4.76 -17.86
C LEU A 142 2.80 3.93 -17.73
N LEU A 143 2.95 2.62 -17.52
CA LEU A 143 1.84 1.68 -17.26
C LEU A 143 1.27 1.79 -15.83
N ASN A 144 1.73 2.77 -15.04
CA ASN A 144 1.35 3.00 -13.65
C ASN A 144 1.55 1.75 -12.78
N ARG A 145 2.64 1.02 -13.02
CA ARG A 145 3.07 -0.14 -12.22
C ARG A 145 4.03 0.30 -11.12
N SER A 146 4.06 -0.45 -10.02
CA SER A 146 5.08 -0.27 -8.99
C SER A 146 6.43 -0.71 -9.55
N ILE A 147 7.45 0.13 -9.44
CA ILE A 147 8.83 -0.25 -9.74
C ILE A 147 9.32 -1.17 -8.63
N ASP A 148 9.51 -2.46 -8.94
CA ASP A 148 9.98 -3.51 -8.04
C ASP A 148 11.20 -4.24 -8.64
N ILE A 149 11.61 -5.36 -8.04
CA ILE A 149 12.77 -6.15 -8.45
C ILE A 149 12.62 -6.67 -9.89
N ASN A 150 11.40 -6.88 -10.37
CA ASN A 150 11.18 -7.30 -11.75
C ASN A 150 11.64 -6.21 -12.74
N GLU A 151 11.28 -4.95 -12.50
CA GLU A 151 11.74 -3.79 -13.28
C GLU A 151 13.25 -3.58 -13.16
N LEU A 152 13.82 -3.81 -11.98
CA LEU A 152 15.28 -3.77 -11.79
C LEU A 152 15.99 -4.79 -12.68
N MET A 153 15.53 -6.05 -12.65
CA MET A 153 16.10 -7.14 -13.45
C MET A 153 15.92 -6.88 -14.95
N ALA A 154 14.75 -6.43 -15.37
CA ALA A 154 14.52 -6.00 -16.75
C ALA A 154 15.47 -4.87 -17.18
N SER A 155 15.69 -3.88 -16.30
CA SER A 155 16.59 -2.76 -16.58
C SER A 155 18.05 -3.21 -16.70
N ILE A 156 18.52 -4.12 -15.83
CA ILE A 156 19.85 -4.72 -15.94
C ILE A 156 19.99 -5.43 -17.29
N LEU A 157 18.99 -6.22 -17.68
CA LEU A 157 19.00 -6.92 -18.96
C LEU A 157 18.96 -5.93 -20.16
N ASN A 158 18.28 -4.78 -20.03
CA ASN A 158 18.27 -3.76 -21.06
C ASN A 158 19.61 -3.00 -21.19
N LEU A 159 20.41 -2.93 -20.12
CA LEU A 159 21.76 -2.35 -20.20
C LEU A 159 22.67 -3.16 -21.13
N GLU A 160 22.48 -4.48 -21.22
CA GLU A 160 23.16 -5.35 -22.21
C GLU A 160 22.77 -4.94 -23.64
N ASN A 161 21.47 -4.75 -23.91
CA ASN A 161 20.99 -4.28 -25.23
C ASN A 161 21.54 -2.91 -25.62
N LYS A 162 21.81 -2.05 -24.64
CA LYS A 162 22.44 -0.73 -24.85
C LYS A 162 23.96 -0.79 -24.92
N GLY A 163 24.56 -1.97 -24.72
CA GLY A 163 26.01 -2.18 -24.70
C GLY A 163 26.71 -1.54 -23.50
N ALA A 164 25.97 -1.25 -22.42
CA ALA A 164 26.53 -0.71 -21.17
C ALA A 164 27.13 -1.80 -20.29
N ILE A 165 26.60 -3.02 -20.38
CA ILE A 165 27.16 -4.22 -19.78
C ILE A 165 27.31 -5.31 -20.87
N SER A 166 28.12 -6.32 -20.57
CA SER A 166 28.23 -7.54 -21.38
C SER A 166 28.23 -8.77 -20.47
N PHE A 167 27.26 -9.66 -20.58
CA PHE A 167 27.24 -10.91 -19.81
C PHE A 167 28.33 -11.86 -20.30
N LEU A 168 28.96 -12.58 -19.37
CA LEU A 168 30.08 -13.48 -19.69
C LEU A 168 29.62 -14.91 -19.95
N GLU A 169 30.06 -15.48 -21.07
CA GLU A 169 29.67 -16.81 -21.54
C GLU A 169 30.06 -17.98 -20.64
N SER A 170 31.12 -17.81 -19.85
CA SER A 170 31.67 -18.86 -18.98
C SER A 170 30.69 -19.39 -17.92
N GLY A 171 29.59 -18.68 -17.64
CA GLY A 171 28.53 -19.17 -16.74
C GLY A 171 27.38 -19.91 -17.44
N PHE A 172 27.32 -19.94 -18.78
CA PHE A 172 26.14 -20.38 -19.53
C PHE A 172 26.09 -21.89 -19.75
N PHE A 173 27.24 -22.51 -20.08
CA PHE A 173 27.29 -23.89 -20.56
C PHE A 173 27.33 -24.93 -19.43
N ASP A 174 28.03 -24.61 -18.33
CA ASP A 174 28.18 -25.54 -17.20
C ASP A 174 26.99 -25.52 -16.24
N ARG A 175 25.98 -24.66 -16.51
CA ARG A 175 24.83 -24.41 -15.63
C ARG A 175 25.25 -24.03 -14.20
N ASP A 176 26.48 -23.54 -14.02
CA ASP A 176 26.99 -23.02 -12.75
C ASP A 176 26.56 -21.56 -12.58
N TYR A 177 25.28 -21.38 -12.29
CA TYR A 177 24.70 -20.05 -12.22
C TYR A 177 25.14 -19.21 -11.01
N ASN A 178 25.96 -19.75 -10.10
CA ASN A 178 26.63 -18.94 -9.08
C ASN A 178 27.72 -18.07 -9.69
N ASN A 179 28.26 -18.46 -10.85
CA ASN A 179 29.28 -17.74 -11.61
C ASN A 179 28.68 -16.84 -12.70
N LEU A 180 27.35 -16.74 -12.77
CA LEU A 180 26.67 -15.83 -13.70
C LEU A 180 27.06 -14.38 -13.38
N CYS A 181 27.72 -13.74 -14.34
CA CYS A 181 28.31 -12.42 -14.18
C CYS A 181 28.28 -11.64 -15.49
N PHE A 182 28.49 -10.34 -15.38
CA PHE A 182 28.65 -9.42 -16.50
C PHE A 182 29.80 -8.47 -16.23
N VAL A 183 30.39 -7.92 -17.29
CA VAL A 183 31.34 -6.81 -17.21
C VAL A 183 30.62 -5.49 -17.48
N ILE A 184 31.05 -4.43 -16.80
CA ILE A 184 30.60 -3.07 -17.13
C ILE A 184 31.55 -2.50 -18.18
N ASN A 185 31.00 -2.12 -19.34
CA ASN A 185 31.80 -1.64 -20.46
C ASN A 185 32.33 -0.22 -20.14
N PRO A 186 33.66 -0.01 -20.07
CA PRO A 186 34.23 1.29 -19.69
C PRO A 186 34.00 2.38 -20.75
N ASP A 187 33.89 1.98 -22.02
CA ASP A 187 33.61 2.86 -23.15
C ASP A 187 32.11 3.01 -23.42
N SER A 188 31.26 2.56 -22.48
CA SER A 188 29.80 2.71 -22.61
C SER A 188 29.47 4.18 -22.85
N PRO A 189 28.69 4.52 -23.88
CA PRO A 189 28.35 5.90 -24.18
C PRO A 189 27.41 6.42 -23.10
N HIS A 190 27.95 6.93 -21.99
CA HIS A 190 27.19 7.55 -20.90
C HIS A 190 26.20 8.62 -21.41
N HIS A 191 26.50 9.24 -22.56
CA HIS A 191 25.62 10.22 -23.23
C HIS A 191 24.33 9.62 -23.83
N LYS A 192 24.23 8.30 -24.03
CA LYS A 192 23.02 7.60 -24.55
C LYS A 192 22.14 7.03 -23.45
N LEU A 193 22.65 6.94 -22.22
CA LEU A 193 21.89 6.41 -21.08
C LEU A 193 21.07 7.53 -20.44
N LEU A 194 19.85 7.20 -20.05
CA LEU A 194 19.05 8.07 -19.20
C LEU A 194 19.62 8.13 -17.78
N ARG A 195 19.10 9.02 -16.94
CA ARG A 195 19.62 9.22 -15.58
C ARG A 195 19.38 7.99 -14.71
N SER A 196 18.23 7.33 -14.85
CA SER A 196 17.93 6.08 -14.17
C SER A 196 18.92 4.99 -14.53
N GLU A 197 19.23 4.84 -15.81
CA GLU A 197 20.14 3.83 -16.35
C GLU A 197 21.59 4.10 -15.95
N SER A 198 22.03 5.36 -16.06
CA SER A 198 23.36 5.78 -15.64
C SER A 198 23.57 5.54 -14.14
N TYR A 199 22.58 5.89 -13.32
CA TYR A 199 22.63 5.62 -11.89
C TYR A 199 22.67 4.11 -11.61
N LEU A 200 21.90 3.31 -12.34
CA LEU A 200 21.90 1.85 -12.19
C LEU A 200 23.27 1.27 -12.50
N VAL A 201 23.92 1.67 -13.60
CA VAL A 201 25.29 1.22 -13.93
C VAL A 201 26.27 1.55 -12.79
N GLU A 202 26.24 2.78 -12.27
CA GLU A 202 27.13 3.18 -11.18
C GLU A 202 26.81 2.45 -9.86
N TRP A 203 25.55 2.16 -9.59
CA TRP A 203 25.18 1.33 -8.45
C TRP A 203 25.66 -0.12 -8.62
N LEU A 204 25.51 -0.73 -9.81
CA LEU A 204 26.00 -2.08 -10.09
C LEU A 204 27.53 -2.16 -9.96
N ARG A 205 28.25 -1.10 -10.32
CA ARG A 205 29.71 -0.98 -10.19
C ARG A 205 30.20 -1.15 -8.75
N GLU A 206 29.37 -0.81 -7.76
CA GLU A 206 29.72 -1.02 -6.34
C GLU A 206 29.83 -2.50 -5.95
N TYR A 207 29.28 -3.41 -6.77
CA TYR A 207 29.41 -4.86 -6.60
C TYR A 207 30.48 -5.48 -7.50
N ALA A 208 31.23 -4.67 -8.25
CA ALA A 208 32.23 -5.17 -9.17
C ALA A 208 33.54 -5.55 -8.47
N ASP A 209 34.13 -6.66 -8.89
CA ASP A 209 35.53 -7.00 -8.65
C ASP A 209 36.25 -7.03 -10.01
N GLN A 210 37.29 -6.21 -10.19
CA GLN A 210 38.00 -6.06 -11.46
C GLN A 210 37.07 -5.81 -12.68
N ASN A 211 36.03 -4.98 -12.51
CA ASN A 211 34.95 -4.69 -13.49
C ASN A 211 33.96 -5.81 -13.77
N VAL A 212 34.09 -6.98 -13.12
CA VAL A 212 33.15 -8.09 -13.21
C VAL A 212 32.15 -8.02 -12.06
N VAL A 213 30.86 -8.05 -12.38
CA VAL A 213 29.77 -8.08 -11.40
C VAL A 213 29.11 -9.45 -11.46
N TYR A 214 29.23 -10.23 -10.38
CA TYR A 214 28.48 -11.47 -10.25
C TYR A 214 27.08 -11.20 -9.73
N LEU A 215 26.06 -11.81 -10.37
CA LEU A 215 24.69 -11.67 -9.88
C LEU A 215 24.57 -12.21 -8.45
N SER A 216 25.36 -13.22 -8.09
CA SER A 216 25.39 -13.79 -6.74
C SER A 216 25.80 -12.77 -5.66
N PHE A 217 26.59 -11.74 -5.99
CA PHE A 217 26.85 -10.62 -5.09
C PHE A 217 25.61 -9.73 -4.92
N ILE A 218 24.89 -9.41 -6.01
CA ILE A 218 23.64 -8.63 -5.94
C ILE A 218 22.63 -9.36 -5.06
N LYS A 219 22.41 -10.66 -5.31
CA LYS A 219 21.55 -11.54 -4.50
C LYS A 219 21.90 -11.51 -3.02
N ARG A 220 23.17 -11.69 -2.65
CA ARG A 220 23.63 -11.67 -1.25
C ARG A 220 23.46 -10.32 -0.56
N ASN A 221 23.45 -9.22 -1.33
CA ASN A 221 23.30 -7.87 -0.80
C ASN A 221 21.83 -7.39 -0.79
N ALA A 222 20.91 -8.09 -1.44
CA ALA A 222 19.50 -7.69 -1.56
C ALA A 222 18.79 -7.49 -0.21
N SER A 223 19.20 -8.21 0.84
CA SER A 223 18.67 -8.10 2.20
C SER A 223 19.35 -7.02 3.07
N LYS A 224 20.27 -6.23 2.50
CA LYS A 224 21.02 -5.22 3.24
C LYS A 224 20.43 -3.82 3.06
N ALA A 225 20.62 -2.98 4.08
CA ALA A 225 20.20 -1.58 4.07
C ALA A 225 20.73 -0.80 2.87
N HIS A 226 22.00 -1.02 2.51
CA HIS A 226 22.63 -0.36 1.38
C HIS A 226 21.88 -0.61 0.07
N PHE A 227 21.54 -1.87 -0.22
CA PHE A 227 20.76 -2.23 -1.41
C PHE A 227 19.39 -1.56 -1.40
N SER A 228 18.65 -1.65 -0.29
CA SER A 228 17.32 -1.03 -0.17
C SER A 228 17.35 0.49 -0.35
N ASN A 229 18.36 1.16 0.20
CA ASN A 229 18.55 2.60 0.05
C ASN A 229 18.84 2.97 -1.41
N LYS A 230 19.80 2.28 -2.04
CA LYS A 230 20.15 2.52 -3.45
C LYS A 230 18.97 2.24 -4.39
N PHE A 231 18.23 1.16 -4.14
CA PHE A 231 17.02 0.83 -4.88
C PHE A 231 15.93 1.89 -4.70
N THR A 232 15.75 2.42 -3.50
CA THR A 232 14.80 3.51 -3.23
C THR A 232 15.18 4.80 -3.94
N VAL A 233 16.46 5.16 -3.96
CA VAL A 233 16.97 6.29 -4.74
C VAL A 233 16.73 6.09 -6.22
N TRP A 234 17.03 4.91 -6.78
CA TRP A 234 16.78 4.60 -8.18
C TRP A 234 15.30 4.76 -8.55
N LYS A 235 14.37 4.21 -7.75
CA LYS A 235 12.92 4.42 -7.93
C LYS A 235 12.53 5.90 -7.94
N GLY A 236 13.17 6.72 -7.10
CA GLY A 236 12.99 8.17 -7.08
C GLY A 236 13.48 8.84 -8.37
N ILE A 237 14.65 8.42 -8.88
CA ILE A 237 15.21 8.92 -10.14
C ILE A 237 14.27 8.61 -11.31
N VAL A 238 13.79 7.36 -11.43
CA VAL A 238 12.83 6.96 -12.49
C VAL A 238 11.58 7.84 -12.47
N LYS A 239 11.00 8.08 -11.30
CA LYS A 239 9.83 8.98 -11.16
C LYS A 239 10.16 10.41 -11.59
N SER A 240 11.27 10.96 -11.13
CA SER A 240 11.69 12.32 -11.50
C SER A 240 12.03 12.44 -12.99
N GLU A 241 12.52 11.36 -13.60
CA GLU A 241 12.84 11.31 -15.01
C GLU A 241 11.58 11.25 -15.87
N ALA A 242 10.55 10.52 -15.45
CA ALA A 242 9.22 10.57 -16.07
C ALA A 242 8.63 11.99 -16.04
N GLU A 243 8.78 12.75 -14.94
CA GLU A 243 8.39 14.18 -14.93
C GLU A 243 9.19 15.00 -15.94
N ARG A 244 10.50 14.78 -16.03
CA ARG A 244 11.41 15.53 -16.92
C ARG A 244 11.13 15.25 -18.40
N LEU A 245 10.65 14.05 -18.70
CA LEU A 245 10.20 13.66 -20.03
C LEU A 245 8.77 14.13 -20.32
N ASP A 246 8.18 14.97 -19.46
CA ASP A 246 6.82 15.50 -19.60
C ASP A 246 5.76 14.39 -19.75
N PHE A 247 5.91 13.29 -19.00
CA PHE A 247 4.90 12.21 -18.98
C PHE A 247 3.53 12.74 -18.58
N TYR A 248 3.52 13.75 -17.72
CA TYR A 248 2.33 14.18 -17.01
C TYR A 248 1.98 15.64 -17.30
N THR A 249 0.68 15.91 -17.34
CA THR A 249 0.09 17.25 -17.35
C THR A 249 -0.96 17.37 -16.25
N SER A 250 -1.41 18.58 -15.96
CA SER A 250 -2.44 18.86 -14.96
C SER A 250 -3.70 19.41 -15.63
N VAL A 251 -4.80 18.67 -15.51
CA VAL A 251 -6.12 19.10 -15.97
C VAL A 251 -7.02 19.27 -14.76
N MET A 252 -7.47 20.50 -14.51
CA MET A 252 -8.29 20.85 -13.34
C MET A 252 -7.68 20.36 -12.02
N GLY A 253 -6.36 20.54 -11.86
CA GLY A 253 -5.61 20.15 -10.66
C GLY A 253 -5.36 18.66 -10.50
N LYS A 254 -5.81 17.82 -11.45
CA LYS A 254 -5.49 16.38 -11.46
C LYS A 254 -4.37 16.10 -12.43
N LYS A 255 -3.32 15.48 -11.91
CA LYS A 255 -2.21 14.93 -12.69
C LYS A 255 -2.70 13.73 -13.53
N ILE A 256 -2.48 13.80 -14.83
CA ILE A 256 -2.79 12.76 -15.82
C ILE A 256 -1.61 12.62 -16.79
N LEU A 257 -1.55 11.54 -17.57
CA LEU A 257 -0.58 11.46 -18.67
C LEU A 257 -0.90 12.50 -19.75
N THR A 258 0.10 13.00 -20.47
CA THR A 258 -0.13 13.76 -21.71
C THR A 258 -0.82 12.89 -22.76
N ASN A 259 -1.23 13.47 -23.89
CA ASN A 259 -1.92 12.68 -24.92
C ASN A 259 -0.95 11.73 -25.63
N GLU A 260 0.27 12.19 -25.86
CA GLU A 260 1.37 11.43 -26.45
C GLU A 260 1.69 10.20 -25.60
N TYR A 261 1.88 10.37 -24.29
CA TYR A 261 2.19 9.26 -23.38
C TYR A 261 0.97 8.38 -23.07
N GLU A 262 -0.25 8.92 -23.11
CA GLU A 262 -1.45 8.08 -23.04
C GLU A 262 -1.56 7.16 -24.27
N ASP A 263 -1.27 7.67 -25.47
CA ASP A 263 -1.20 6.88 -26.70
C ASP A 263 -0.09 5.84 -26.64
N GLU A 264 1.09 6.22 -26.16
CA GLU A 264 2.19 5.30 -25.96
C GLU A 264 1.84 4.19 -24.96
N ARG A 265 1.15 4.54 -23.86
CA ARG A 265 0.63 3.54 -22.91
C ARG A 265 -0.35 2.58 -23.57
N ILE A 266 -1.21 3.06 -24.49
CA ILE A 266 -2.12 2.22 -25.26
C ILE A 266 -1.34 1.26 -26.16
N LYS A 267 -0.33 1.75 -26.89
CA LYS A 267 0.56 0.93 -27.74
C LYS A 267 1.30 -0.14 -26.93
N TRP A 268 1.83 0.19 -25.74
CA TRP A 268 2.47 -0.79 -24.86
C TRP A 268 1.50 -1.88 -24.38
N ASN A 269 0.24 -1.54 -24.11
CA ASN A 269 -0.77 -2.54 -23.76
C ASN A 269 -1.16 -3.42 -24.97
N ALA A 270 -1.25 -2.84 -26.17
CA ALA A 270 -1.47 -3.59 -27.40
C ALA A 270 -0.27 -4.49 -27.75
N PHE A 271 0.96 -4.05 -27.48
CA PHE A 271 2.18 -4.84 -27.61
C PHE A 271 2.22 -5.99 -26.58
N LYS A 272 1.83 -5.72 -25.33
CA LYS A 272 1.62 -6.78 -24.32
C LYS A 272 0.62 -7.82 -24.80
N ALA A 273 -0.52 -7.40 -25.36
CA ALA A 273 -1.52 -8.31 -25.89
C ALA A 273 -0.96 -9.14 -27.06
N TYR A 274 -0.20 -8.49 -27.95
CA TYR A 274 0.49 -9.18 -29.04
C TYR A 274 1.43 -10.25 -28.50
N LEU A 275 2.35 -9.93 -27.58
CA LEU A 275 3.30 -10.90 -27.02
C LEU A 275 2.63 -12.04 -26.27
N ARG A 276 1.54 -11.77 -25.54
CA ARG A 276 0.81 -12.78 -24.77
C ARG A 276 0.07 -13.75 -25.69
N ASP A 277 -0.55 -13.23 -26.74
CA ASP A 277 -1.39 -14.00 -27.66
C ASP A 277 -0.56 -14.54 -28.86
N SER A 278 0.73 -14.15 -28.97
CA SER A 278 1.67 -14.65 -29.97
C SER A 278 1.94 -16.13 -29.78
N GLY A 279 1.86 -16.87 -30.88
CA GLY A 279 2.25 -18.27 -30.92
C GLY A 279 3.75 -18.43 -31.09
N GLN A 280 4.15 -19.69 -31.29
CA GLN A 280 5.53 -20.07 -31.45
C GLN A 280 6.16 -19.48 -32.72
N GLN A 281 5.39 -19.39 -33.81
CA GLN A 281 5.89 -18.91 -35.10
C GLN A 281 6.29 -17.43 -35.03
N GLU A 282 5.53 -16.60 -34.33
CA GLU A 282 5.85 -15.19 -34.14
C GLU A 282 7.14 -15.01 -33.32
N VAL A 283 7.32 -15.79 -32.25
CA VAL A 283 8.54 -15.77 -31.43
C VAL A 283 9.77 -16.14 -32.29
N MET A 284 9.63 -17.14 -33.16
CA MET A 284 10.71 -17.53 -34.08
C MET A 284 11.03 -16.45 -35.11
N GLN A 285 10.01 -15.77 -35.67
CA GLN A 285 10.25 -14.66 -36.58
C GLN A 285 10.96 -13.48 -35.89
N LEU A 286 10.65 -13.22 -34.62
CA LEU A 286 11.36 -12.20 -33.83
C LEU A 286 12.82 -12.59 -33.57
N LYS A 287 13.10 -13.89 -33.35
CA LYS A 287 14.47 -14.44 -33.27
C LYS A 287 15.23 -14.22 -34.56
N GLU A 288 14.69 -14.69 -35.68
CA GLU A 288 15.35 -14.64 -36.99
C GLU A 288 15.71 -13.20 -37.39
N LYS A 289 14.90 -12.23 -36.94
CA LYS A 289 15.14 -10.79 -37.16
C LYS A 289 16.09 -10.16 -36.12
N GLY A 290 16.60 -10.92 -35.14
CA GLY A 290 17.44 -10.40 -34.06
C GLY A 290 16.72 -9.38 -33.16
N LEU A 291 15.39 -9.41 -33.11
CA LEU A 291 14.58 -8.47 -32.33
C LEU A 291 14.31 -8.96 -30.92
N TRP A 292 14.50 -10.26 -30.67
CA TRP A 292 14.16 -10.89 -29.42
C TRP A 292 14.92 -10.30 -28.21
N ASP A 293 16.23 -10.10 -28.36
CA ASP A 293 17.10 -9.55 -27.33
C ASP A 293 16.57 -8.20 -26.85
N LYS A 294 16.14 -7.35 -27.81
CA LYS A 294 15.52 -6.05 -27.54
C LYS A 294 14.17 -6.16 -26.86
N ILE A 295 13.36 -7.17 -27.18
CA ILE A 295 11.98 -7.32 -26.68
C ILE A 295 11.95 -7.89 -25.26
N LEU A 296 12.86 -8.78 -24.92
CA LEU A 296 12.81 -9.56 -23.68
C LEU A 296 12.77 -8.73 -22.39
N PRO A 297 13.58 -7.67 -22.20
CA PRO A 297 13.44 -6.78 -21.04
C PRO A 297 12.02 -6.22 -20.89
N TYR A 298 11.38 -5.85 -21.99
CA TYR A 298 10.01 -5.35 -21.99
C TYR A 298 9.01 -6.45 -21.72
N ALA A 299 9.22 -7.66 -22.24
CA ALA A 299 8.37 -8.82 -21.93
C ALA A 299 8.36 -9.11 -20.41
N MET A 300 9.48 -8.88 -19.71
CA MET A 300 9.55 -8.98 -18.24
C MET A 300 8.68 -7.91 -17.56
N VAL A 301 8.87 -6.63 -17.91
CA VAL A 301 8.08 -5.53 -17.33
C VAL A 301 6.59 -5.62 -17.65
N LEU A 302 6.23 -6.24 -18.77
CA LEU A 302 4.84 -6.44 -19.19
C LEU A 302 4.18 -7.66 -18.52
N ASP A 303 4.92 -8.46 -17.74
CA ASP A 303 4.51 -9.75 -17.15
C ASP A 303 4.06 -10.79 -18.19
N VAL A 304 4.75 -10.85 -19.33
CA VAL A 304 4.48 -11.84 -20.39
C VAL A 304 5.68 -12.73 -20.70
N ALA A 305 6.85 -12.44 -20.11
CA ALA A 305 8.09 -13.20 -20.33
C ALA A 305 7.92 -14.70 -20.07
N SER A 306 7.21 -15.12 -19.01
CA SER A 306 7.06 -16.55 -18.68
C SER A 306 6.30 -17.34 -19.76
N GLY A 307 5.28 -16.74 -20.38
CA GLY A 307 4.56 -17.35 -21.49
C GLY A 307 5.45 -17.53 -22.71
N VAL A 308 6.30 -16.53 -23.00
CA VAL A 308 7.19 -16.60 -24.15
C VAL A 308 8.39 -17.52 -23.91
N ILE A 309 8.97 -17.54 -22.72
CA ILE A 309 10.06 -18.45 -22.34
C ILE A 309 9.63 -19.92 -22.49
N LYS A 310 8.37 -20.26 -22.21
CA LYS A 310 7.82 -21.61 -22.48
C LYS A 310 7.80 -21.98 -23.96
N HIS A 311 7.62 -21.02 -24.87
CA HIS A 311 7.75 -21.29 -26.31
C HIS A 311 9.20 -21.58 -26.70
N ILE A 312 10.17 -20.95 -26.01
CA ILE A 312 11.60 -21.18 -26.21
C ILE A 312 12.03 -22.54 -25.62
N GLU A 313 11.45 -22.94 -24.48
CA GLU A 313 11.75 -24.21 -23.78
C GLU A 313 11.69 -25.43 -24.70
N GLN A 314 10.72 -25.47 -25.62
CA GLN A 314 10.53 -26.59 -26.55
C GLN A 314 11.72 -26.85 -27.48
N TYR A 315 12.60 -25.86 -27.62
CA TYR A 315 13.81 -25.93 -28.43
C TYR A 315 15.08 -25.90 -27.58
N SER A 316 14.96 -26.00 -26.25
CA SER A 316 16.11 -25.90 -25.33
C SER A 316 17.16 -27.01 -25.53
N ASP A 317 16.76 -28.17 -26.06
CA ASP A 317 17.65 -29.28 -26.40
C ASP A 317 18.17 -29.22 -27.86
N ASP A 318 17.69 -28.29 -28.67
CA ASP A 318 18.17 -28.09 -30.03
C ASP A 318 19.44 -27.25 -30.01
N SER A 319 20.56 -27.81 -30.50
CA SER A 319 21.85 -27.10 -30.54
C SER A 319 21.77 -25.78 -31.30
N ARG A 320 20.85 -25.59 -32.26
CA ARG A 320 20.65 -24.30 -32.98
C ARG A 320 20.02 -23.21 -32.10
N PHE A 321 19.50 -23.57 -30.94
CA PHE A 321 18.88 -22.68 -29.96
C PHE A 321 19.71 -22.56 -28.68
N ASN A 322 20.45 -23.61 -28.32
CA ASN A 322 21.35 -23.61 -27.17
C ASN A 322 22.75 -23.05 -27.49
N ASP A 323 23.17 -23.10 -28.77
CA ASP A 323 24.44 -22.55 -29.27
C ASP A 323 24.31 -21.12 -29.82
N SER A 324 23.23 -20.41 -29.46
CA SER A 324 23.12 -19.00 -29.81
C SER A 324 24.10 -18.19 -28.97
N SER A 325 25.00 -17.47 -29.62
CA SER A 325 25.91 -16.46 -29.06
C SER A 325 25.22 -15.29 -28.32
N SER A 326 23.91 -15.40 -28.04
CA SER A 326 23.12 -14.41 -27.30
C SER A 326 22.54 -15.04 -26.05
N ILE A 327 22.86 -14.44 -24.91
CA ILE A 327 22.35 -14.83 -23.59
C ILE A 327 20.81 -14.75 -23.52
N PHE A 328 20.20 -13.88 -24.33
CA PHE A 328 18.76 -13.66 -24.38
C PHE A 328 17.97 -14.81 -24.99
N MET A 329 18.67 -15.81 -25.55
CA MET A 329 18.06 -17.01 -26.11
C MET A 329 18.42 -18.29 -25.37
N ASN A 330 19.32 -18.21 -24.40
CA ASN A 330 19.64 -19.33 -23.55
C ASN A 330 18.49 -19.60 -22.56
N TYR A 331 17.70 -20.64 -22.82
CA TYR A 331 16.54 -21.00 -21.99
C TYR A 331 16.91 -21.13 -20.51
N TRP A 332 18.03 -21.79 -20.23
CA TRP A 332 18.52 -22.06 -18.88
C TRP A 332 18.81 -20.76 -18.13
N PHE A 333 19.53 -19.82 -18.75
CA PHE A 333 19.74 -18.49 -18.23
C PHE A 333 18.42 -17.77 -17.99
N LEU A 334 17.51 -17.71 -18.97
CA LEU A 334 16.26 -16.97 -18.84
C LEU A 334 15.37 -17.52 -17.74
N ASN A 335 15.19 -18.83 -17.69
CA ASN A 335 14.42 -19.52 -16.67
C ASN A 335 14.98 -19.20 -15.28
N TYR A 336 16.30 -19.25 -15.16
CA TYR A 336 16.98 -19.02 -13.90
C TYR A 336 16.97 -17.54 -13.47
N TYR A 337 17.22 -16.62 -14.40
CA TYR A 337 17.24 -15.16 -14.20
C TYR A 337 15.86 -14.63 -13.80
N THR A 338 14.83 -15.01 -14.58
CA THR A 338 13.44 -14.56 -14.35
C THR A 338 12.72 -15.33 -13.25
N GLY A 339 13.18 -16.54 -12.92
CA GLY A 339 12.62 -17.40 -11.87
C GLY A 339 13.39 -17.29 -10.55
N MET A 340 14.45 -18.08 -10.43
CA MET A 340 15.17 -18.25 -9.15
C MET A 340 15.86 -16.97 -8.68
N TYR A 341 16.59 -16.29 -9.57
CA TYR A 341 17.34 -15.08 -9.19
C TYR A 341 16.43 -13.92 -8.80
N TYR A 342 15.41 -13.67 -9.63
CA TYR A 342 14.34 -12.73 -9.30
C TYR A 342 13.74 -13.04 -7.92
N GLY A 343 13.34 -14.31 -7.68
CA GLY A 343 12.72 -14.72 -6.43
C GLY A 343 13.61 -14.52 -5.21
N ASP A 344 14.91 -14.78 -5.33
CA ASP A 344 15.86 -14.62 -4.23
C ASP A 344 16.16 -13.15 -3.91
N ILE A 345 16.35 -12.31 -4.92
CA ILE A 345 16.52 -10.85 -4.72
C ILE A 345 15.26 -10.25 -4.13
N HIS A 346 14.08 -10.60 -4.67
CA HIS A 346 12.80 -10.12 -4.16
C HIS A 346 12.56 -10.57 -2.71
N ARG A 347 12.85 -11.83 -2.37
CA ARG A 347 12.76 -12.31 -0.97
C ARG A 347 13.74 -11.58 -0.05
N GLY A 348 14.98 -11.36 -0.49
CA GLY A 348 15.98 -10.63 0.28
C GLY A 348 15.52 -9.20 0.59
N TYR A 349 15.08 -8.48 -0.46
CA TYR A 349 14.58 -7.11 -0.34
C TYR A 349 13.34 -7.02 0.55
N THR A 350 12.33 -7.86 0.32
CA THR A 350 11.09 -7.86 1.11
C THR A 350 11.32 -8.20 2.59
N THR A 351 12.22 -9.15 2.88
CA THR A 351 12.62 -9.48 4.27
C THR A 351 13.19 -8.25 4.97
N TYR A 352 14.08 -7.52 4.30
CA TYR A 352 14.65 -6.30 4.85
C TYR A 352 13.59 -5.21 5.07
N THR A 353 12.76 -4.91 4.07
CA THR A 353 11.74 -3.85 4.19
C THR A 353 10.70 -4.18 5.25
N ASN A 354 10.32 -5.45 5.39
CA ASN A 354 9.40 -5.87 6.44
C ASN A 354 10.01 -5.70 7.84
N HIS A 355 11.31 -6.01 8.01
CA HIS A 355 12.03 -5.77 9.26
C HIS A 355 12.14 -4.28 9.60
N VAL A 356 12.39 -3.41 8.61
CA VAL A 356 12.43 -1.95 8.82
C VAL A 356 11.03 -1.42 9.17
N ASN A 357 9.99 -1.89 8.49
CA ASN A 357 8.62 -1.45 8.77
C ASN A 357 8.14 -1.90 10.16
N SER A 358 8.47 -3.12 10.58
CA SER A 358 8.12 -3.65 11.91
C SER A 358 8.95 -3.02 13.05
N SER A 359 10.16 -2.53 12.76
CA SER A 359 10.93 -1.73 13.73
C SER A 359 10.49 -0.27 13.78
N SER A 360 9.80 0.26 12.76
CA SER A 360 9.23 1.61 12.76
C SER A 360 7.89 1.75 13.49
N SER A 361 7.24 0.64 13.89
CA SER A 361 5.96 0.67 14.61
C SER A 361 6.07 0.98 16.11
N GLY A 362 7.26 1.34 16.61
CA GLY A 362 7.44 1.96 17.92
C GLY A 362 7.43 3.48 17.80
N ASN A 363 6.35 4.13 18.27
CA ASN A 363 6.17 5.58 18.42
C ASN A 363 5.84 6.40 17.16
N PHE A 364 4.58 6.38 16.70
CA PHE A 364 3.92 7.58 16.17
C PHE A 364 2.42 7.58 16.52
N SER A 365 2.10 8.18 17.67
CA SER A 365 0.81 8.81 17.92
C SER A 365 0.85 10.22 17.31
N GLY A 366 0.34 10.36 16.09
CA GLY A 366 0.25 11.64 15.37
C GLY A 366 -0.76 11.48 14.24
N GLY A 367 -1.86 12.22 14.30
CA GLY A 367 -3.08 11.91 13.55
C GLY A 367 -3.06 12.22 12.06
N GLY A 368 -4.02 11.62 11.35
CA GLY A 368 -4.65 12.20 10.17
C GLY A 368 -4.35 11.48 8.84
N GLY A 369 -5.37 10.84 8.26
CA GLY A 369 -5.36 10.46 6.85
C GLY A 369 -6.21 9.23 6.53
N GLY A 370 -7.53 9.43 6.39
CA GLY A 370 -8.47 8.37 6.02
C GLY A 370 -8.28 7.91 4.57
N GLY A 371 -7.91 6.64 4.41
CA GLY A 371 -7.94 5.93 3.13
C GLY A 371 -9.19 5.06 3.05
N PHE A 372 -10.12 5.42 2.16
CA PHE A 372 -11.24 4.58 1.77
C PHE A 372 -10.76 3.59 0.70
N GLY A 373 -10.59 2.32 1.09
CA GLY A 373 -10.40 1.18 0.19
C GLY A 373 -11.74 0.55 -0.15
N GLY A 374 -12.14 0.65 -1.43
CA GLY A 374 -13.39 0.13 -1.96
C GLY A 374 -13.39 -1.41 -2.08
N GLY A 375 -14.54 -1.98 -1.76
CA GLY A 375 -14.84 -3.40 -1.85
C GLY A 375 -14.94 -3.91 -3.29
N GLY A 376 -14.48 -5.14 -3.47
CA GLY A 376 -14.58 -5.91 -4.71
C GLY A 376 -16.00 -6.33 -5.01
N GLY A 377 -16.32 -6.30 -6.30
CA GLY A 377 -17.59 -6.74 -6.86
C GLY A 377 -17.72 -8.26 -6.86
N SER A 378 -18.86 -8.70 -6.37
CA SER A 378 -19.43 -10.02 -6.52
C SER A 378 -19.92 -10.19 -7.96
N SER A 379 -19.32 -11.14 -8.68
CA SER A 379 -19.89 -11.72 -9.90
C SER A 379 -20.81 -12.87 -9.50
N ALA A 380 -22.11 -12.69 -9.73
CA ALA A 380 -23.11 -13.76 -9.77
C ALA A 380 -24.02 -13.52 -10.98
N PHE A 381 -24.12 -14.59 -11.79
CA PHE A 381 -24.95 -14.81 -12.98
C PHE A 381 -24.48 -14.21 -14.30
#